data_AF-A0A822IMX5-F1
#
_entry.id   AF-A0A822IMX5-F1
#
_cell.length_a   1.000
_cell.length_b   1.000
_cell.length_c   1.000
_cell.angle_alpha   90.00
_cell.angle_beta   90.00
_cell.angle_gamma   90.00
#
_symmetry.space_group_name_H-M   'P 1'
#
loop_
_entity.id
_entity.type
_entity.pdbx_description
1 polymer ?
#
loop_
_entity_poly.entity_id
_entity_poly.type
_entity_poly.pdbx_seq_one_letter_code
_entity_poly.pdbx_strand_id
1 'polypeptide(L)'
;MLVPILKQGDYLIASVQSELSDADLLKLRDDLVSRVGEFRSRGVIVDVTILDVMDSFATRTLRSMAHMIMLRGAKTVIVGIQPEVAFSMVQLGLK
;
A
#
# COMPACT_ATOMS: atom_id res chain seq x y z
N MET A 1 13.13 5.99 -4.55
CA MET A 1 12.78 5.63 -5.95
C MET A 1 11.28 5.88 -6.18
N LEU A 2 10.84 6.18 -7.41
CA LEU A 2 9.40 6.30 -7.69
C LEU A 2 8.80 4.89 -7.82
N VAL A 3 7.86 4.54 -6.93
CA VAL A 3 7.08 3.31 -7.08
C VAL A 3 6.09 3.50 -8.23
N PRO A 4 6.11 2.65 -9.26
CA PRO A 4 5.17 2.77 -10.37
C PRO A 4 3.74 2.47 -9.87
N ILE A 5 2.81 3.37 -10.21
CA ILE A 5 1.38 3.18 -9.97
C ILE A 5 0.69 3.09 -11.32
N LEU A 6 0.18 1.91 -11.63
CA LEU A 6 -0.60 1.62 -12.84
C LEU A 6 -2.08 1.94 -12.59
N LYS A 7 -2.74 2.54 -13.58
CA LYS A 7 -4.20 2.68 -13.59
C LYS A 7 -4.80 1.64 -14.53
N GLN A 8 -5.78 0.89 -14.03
CA GLN A 8 -6.52 -0.09 -14.82
C GLN A 8 -8.02 0.07 -14.55
N GLY A 9 -8.75 0.64 -15.51
CA GLY A 9 -10.16 0.99 -15.32
C GLY A 9 -10.34 1.89 -14.09
N ASP A 10 -11.22 1.48 -13.17
CA ASP A 10 -11.50 2.18 -11.90
C ASP A 10 -10.51 1.84 -10.77
N TYR A 11 -9.42 1.12 -11.07
CA TYR A 11 -8.48 0.63 -10.07
C TYR A 11 -7.08 1.22 -10.25
N LEU A 12 -6.38 1.43 -9.14
CA LEU A 12 -4.95 1.69 -9.11
C LEU A 12 -4.21 0.46 -8.60
N ILE A 13 -3.04 0.19 -9.16
CA ILE A 13 -2.20 -0.95 -8.80
C ILE A 13 -0.80 -0.41 -8.50
N ALA A 14 -0.30 -0.68 -7.30
CA ALA A 14 1.05 -0.34 -6.89
C ALA A 14 1.77 -1.60 -6.41
N SER A 15 3.02 -1.76 -6.83
CA SER A 15 3.87 -2.87 -6.40
C SER A 15 4.99 -2.35 -5.49
N VAL A 16 4.97 -2.78 -4.24
CA VAL A 16 5.97 -2.46 -3.21
C VAL A 16 7.22 -3.28 -3.51
N GLN A 17 8.37 -2.62 -3.56
CA GLN A 17 9.68 -3.26 -3.77
C GLN A 17 10.42 -3.48 -2.45
N SER A 18 11.26 -4.52 -2.38
CA SER A 18 12.04 -4.91 -1.18
C SER A 18 12.98 -3.81 -0.68
N GLU A 19 13.45 -2.94 -1.57
CA GLU A 19 14.45 -1.90 -1.27
C GLU A 19 13.83 -0.52 -0.96
N LEU A 20 12.53 -0.46 -0.67
CA LEU A 20 11.88 0.80 -0.37
C LEU A 20 12.34 1.36 0.98
N SER A 21 12.91 2.57 0.93
CA SER A 21 13.16 3.34 2.14
C SER A 21 11.85 3.83 2.77
N ASP A 22 11.89 4.20 4.05
CA ASP A 22 10.76 4.82 4.76
C ASP A 22 10.21 6.05 4.00
N ALA A 23 11.11 6.84 3.42
CA ALA A 23 10.75 8.02 2.62
C ALA A 23 10.01 7.63 1.34
N ASP A 24 10.40 6.51 0.70
CA ASP A 24 9.73 6.02 -0.50
C ASP A 24 8.33 5.46 -0.20
N LEU A 25 8.16 4.79 0.96
CA LEU A 25 6.85 4.33 1.42
C LEU A 25 5.90 5.51 1.72
N LEU A 26 6.39 6.58 2.35
CA LEU A 26 5.61 7.79 2.57
C LEU A 26 5.22 8.45 1.24
N LYS A 27 6.15 8.51 0.29
CA LYS A 27 5.88 9.06 -1.03
C LYS A 27 4.84 8.23 -1.79
N LEU A 28 4.96 6.91 -1.78
CA LEU A 28 3.97 6.01 -2.38
C LEU A 28 2.58 6.23 -1.80
N ARG A 29 2.48 6.35 -0.47
CA ARG A 29 1.22 6.64 0.22
C ARG A 29 0.61 7.95 -0.28
N ASP A 30 1.39 9.02 -0.34
CA ASP A 30 0.92 10.35 -0.75
C ASP A 30 0.50 10.34 -2.24
N ASP A 31 1.29 9.69 -3.09
CA ASP A 31 1.01 9.52 -4.51
C ASP A 31 -0.29 8.74 -4.75
N LEU A 32 -0.50 7.63 -4.02
CA LEU A 32 -1.73 6.84 -4.11
C LEU A 32 -2.96 7.62 -3.64
N VAL A 33 -2.88 8.28 -2.48
CA VAL A 33 -4.01 9.07 -1.95
C VAL A 33 -4.38 10.21 -2.91
N SER A 34 -3.39 10.87 -3.51
CA SER A 34 -3.61 11.91 -4.50
C SER A 34 -4.29 11.36 -5.76
N ARG A 35 -3.73 10.29 -6.35
CA ARG A 35 -4.23 9.67 -7.58
C ARG A 35 -5.62 9.04 -7.43
N VAL A 36 -5.96 8.50 -6.26
CA VAL A 36 -7.32 8.01 -5.99
C VAL A 36 -8.34 9.13 -6.16
N GLY A 37 -8.04 10.32 -5.64
CA GLY A 37 -8.90 11.50 -5.77
C GLY A 37 -8.95 12.03 -7.22
N GLU A 38 -7.77 12.15 -7.85
CA GLU A 38 -7.64 12.64 -9.24
C GLU A 38 -8.43 11.77 -10.22
N PHE A 39 -8.25 10.46 -10.15
CA PHE A 39 -8.85 9.51 -11.08
C PHE A 39 -10.22 8.99 -10.63
N ARG A 40 -10.72 9.40 -9.47
CA ARG A 40 -11.94 8.87 -8.83
C ARG A 40 -11.94 7.33 -8.79
N SER A 41 -10.80 6.76 -8.46
CA SER A 41 -10.61 5.31 -8.45
C SER A 41 -11.45 4.69 -7.32
N ARG A 42 -12.07 3.53 -7.60
CA ARG A 42 -12.92 2.81 -6.64
C ARG A 42 -12.13 1.85 -5.76
N GLY A 43 -10.94 1.46 -6.18
CA GLY A 43 -10.08 0.58 -5.41
C GLY A 43 -8.60 0.73 -5.72
N VAL A 44 -7.79 0.31 -4.76
CA VAL A 44 -6.34 0.27 -4.84
C VAL A 44 -5.86 -1.13 -4.48
N ILE A 45 -5.05 -1.71 -5.36
CA ILE A 45 -4.35 -2.97 -5.14
C ILE A 45 -2.91 -2.63 -4.78
N VAL A 46 -2.47 -3.12 -3.63
CA VAL A 46 -1.09 -2.97 -3.17
C VAL A 46 -0.47 -4.37 -3.16
N ASP A 47 0.42 -4.61 -4.10
CA ASP A 47 1.15 -5.86 -4.23
C ASP A 47 2.43 -5.80 -3.38
N VAL A 48 2.55 -6.70 -2.42
CA VAL A 48 3.70 -6.84 -1.52
C VAL A 48 4.45 -8.17 -1.73
N THR A 49 4.31 -8.81 -2.89
CA THR A 49 4.91 -10.13 -3.19
C THR A 49 6.41 -10.21 -2.88
N ILE A 50 7.15 -9.13 -3.18
CA ILE A 50 8.61 -9.05 -2.98
C ILE A 50 8.99 -8.37 -1.66
N LEU A 51 8.05 -8.18 -0.74
CA LEU A 51 8.36 -7.69 0.60
C LEU A 51 8.74 -8.88 1.48
N ASP A 52 9.98 -8.90 1.96
CA ASP A 52 10.50 -10.02 2.77
C ASP A 52 10.35 -9.78 4.28
N VAL A 53 10.36 -8.52 4.72
CA VAL A 53 10.28 -8.15 6.13
C VAL A 53 9.26 -7.04 6.32
N MET A 54 8.45 -7.15 7.37
CA MET A 54 7.53 -6.11 7.81
C MET A 54 7.95 -5.60 9.17
N ASP A 55 8.19 -4.29 9.26
CA ASP A 55 8.47 -3.61 10.51
C ASP A 55 7.28 -2.74 10.96
N SER A 56 7.45 -2.05 12.08
CA SER A 56 6.41 -1.20 12.64
C SER A 56 6.12 0.03 11.78
N PHE A 57 7.11 0.55 11.05
CA PHE A 57 6.96 1.70 10.18
C PHE A 57 6.15 1.37 8.93
N ALA A 58 6.53 0.31 8.21
CA ALA A 58 5.82 -0.18 7.03
C ALA A 58 4.39 -0.57 7.40
N THR A 59 4.19 -1.29 8.50
CA THR A 59 2.84 -1.64 9.01
C THR A 59 1.98 -0.40 9.26
N ARG A 60 2.51 0.59 9.99
CA ARG A 60 1.79 1.83 10.28
C ARG A 60 1.48 2.63 9.01
N THR A 61 2.43 2.68 8.08
CA THR A 61 2.29 3.41 6.82
C THR A 61 1.26 2.75 5.91
N LEU A 62 1.27 1.42 5.76
CA LEU A 62 0.25 0.67 5.03
C LEU A 62 -1.14 0.87 5.63
N ARG A 63 -1.27 0.79 6.96
CA ARG A 63 -2.54 1.05 7.66
C ARG A 63 -3.04 2.48 7.42
N SER A 64 -2.15 3.47 7.54
CA SER A 64 -2.47 4.87 7.29
C SER A 64 -2.91 5.10 5.85
N MET A 65 -2.21 4.48 4.88
CA MET A 65 -2.55 4.54 3.46
C MET A 65 -3.94 3.96 3.20
N ALA A 66 -4.23 2.76 3.69
CA ALA A 66 -5.54 2.12 3.54
C ALA A 66 -6.66 2.96 4.15
N HIS A 67 -6.42 3.55 5.33
CA HIS A 67 -7.37 4.43 5.98
C HIS A 67 -7.65 5.72 5.17
N MET A 68 -6.61 6.37 4.64
CA MET A 68 -6.78 7.57 3.83
C MET A 68 -7.48 7.29 2.50
N ILE A 69 -7.20 6.16 1.86
CA ILE A 69 -7.88 5.71 0.64
C ILE A 69 -9.37 5.45 0.94
N MET A 70 -9.68 4.83 2.09
CA MET A 70 -11.06 4.63 2.56
C MET A 70 -11.80 5.95 2.75
N LEU A 71 -11.17 6.95 3.36
CA LEU A 71 -11.76 8.30 3.52
C LEU A 71 -12.04 8.99 2.18
N ARG A 72 -11.34 8.60 1.11
CA ARG A 72 -11.60 9.05 -0.27
C ARG A 72 -12.71 8.26 -0.98
N GLY A 73 -13.33 7.28 -0.32
CA GLY A 73 -14.41 6.46 -0.87
C GLY A 73 -13.94 5.26 -1.70
N ALA A 74 -12.66 4.89 -1.59
CA ALA A 74 -12.07 3.75 -2.30
C ALA A 74 -11.67 2.63 -1.34
N LYS A 75 -11.61 1.38 -1.80
CA LYS A 75 -11.16 0.24 -0.98
C LYS A 75 -9.71 -0.11 -1.28
N THR A 76 -8.94 -0.48 -0.27
CA THR A 76 -7.57 -1.00 -0.46
C THR A 76 -7.57 -2.51 -0.26
N VAL A 77 -6.89 -3.24 -1.16
CA VAL A 77 -6.62 -4.67 -1.04
C VAL A 77 -5.11 -4.88 -1.10
N ILE A 78 -4.57 -5.55 -0.08
CA ILE A 78 -3.16 -5.94 -0.04
C ILE A 78 -3.06 -7.38 -0.55
N VAL A 79 -2.20 -7.64 -1.52
CA VAL A 79 -2.01 -8.94 -2.17
C VAL A 79 -0.54 -9.36 -2.13
N GLY A 80 -0.25 -10.64 -2.32
CA GLY A 80 1.13 -11.14 -2.34
C GLY A 80 1.78 -11.25 -0.95
N ILE A 81 0.99 -11.31 0.12
CA ILE A 81 1.53 -11.40 1.48
C ILE A 81 2.17 -12.78 1.69
N GLN A 82 3.48 -12.82 1.92
CA GLN A 82 4.18 -14.04 2.32
C GLN A 82 3.77 -14.46 3.76
N PRO A 83 3.76 -15.76 4.10
CA PRO A 83 3.32 -16.23 5.42
C PRO A 83 4.06 -15.59 6.61
N GLU A 84 5.37 -15.39 6.50
CA GLU A 84 6.24 -14.80 7.53
C GLU A 84 5.91 -13.31 7.74
N VAL A 85 5.60 -12.63 6.63
CA VAL A 85 5.14 -11.25 6.62
C VAL A 85 3.74 -11.15 7.23
N ALA A 86 2.82 -12.06 6.90
CA ALA A 86 1.48 -12.10 7.48
C ALA A 86 1.55 -12.24 9.01
N PHE A 87 2.40 -13.13 9.51
CA PHE A 87 2.63 -13.30 10.95
C PHE A 87 3.06 -11.98 11.60
N SER A 88 4.06 -11.32 11.01
CA SER A 88 4.56 -10.02 11.48
C SER A 88 3.50 -8.92 11.44
N MET A 89 2.73 -8.82 10.35
CA MET A 89 1.64 -7.85 10.19
C MET A 89 0.60 -7.95 11.31
N VAL A 90 0.20 -9.17 11.68
CA VAL A 90 -0.76 -9.41 12.76
C VAL A 90 -0.19 -8.97 14.11
N GLN A 91 1.06 -9.33 14.41
CA GLN A 91 1.74 -8.93 15.64
C GLN A 91 1.88 -7.41 15.76
N LEU A 92 2.05 -6.72 14.64
CA LEU A 92 2.21 -5.27 14.56
C LEU A 92 0.87 -4.51 14.47
N GLY A 93 -0.25 -5.23 14.54
CA GLY A 93 -1.59 -4.63 14.69
C GLY A 93 -2.23 -4.17 13.38
N LEU A 94 -1.88 -4.77 12.24
CA LEU A 94 -2.77 -4.79 11.07
C LEU A 94 -3.89 -5.80 11.35
N LYS A 95 -5.12 -5.29 11.48
CA LYS A 95 -6.35 -6.08 11.67
C LYS A 95 -7.33 -5.75 10.55
#